data_AF-A0A2A6D2Y4-F1
#
_entry.id   AF-A0A2A6D2Y4-F1
#
_cell.length_a   1.000
_cell.length_b   1.000
_cell.length_c   1.000
_cell.angle_alpha   90.00
_cell.angle_beta   90.00
_cell.angle_gamma   90.00
#
_symmetry.space_group_name_H-M   'P 1'
#
loop_
_entity.id
_entity.type
_entity.pdbx_description
1 polymer ?
#
loop_
_entity_poly.entity_id
_entity_poly.type
_entity_poly.pdbx_seq_one_letter_code
_entity_poly.pdbx_strand_id
1 'polypeptide(L)'
;MCRMTLRPMRRIAEVATDIGGTNIDFRLLEERYKLAERECALEGKLKCIENGVYAKYPDAHMARLVVGDILRIDKCTTLQRRSTLMRMKERALKVLDIVDREVVAEQFEMKLEMYEIKKSLIVNEAKIREQVRKRRSTDTQEISPKLARK
;
A
#
# COMPACT_ATOMS: atom_id res chain seq x y z
N MET A 1 11.89 -1.77 0.48
CA MET A 1 11.51 -3.03 1.14
C MET A 1 10.00 -3.09 1.10
N CYS A 2 9.40 -3.76 0.10
CA CYS A 2 8.02 -4.25 0.20
C CYS A 2 7.97 -4.94 1.57
N ARG A 3 7.09 -4.50 2.48
CA ARG A 3 6.76 -5.31 3.65
C ARG A 3 6.01 -6.52 3.12
N MET A 4 6.75 -7.46 2.54
CA MET A 4 6.29 -8.82 2.41
C MET A 4 6.17 -9.32 3.83
N THR A 5 5.02 -9.07 4.45
CA THR A 5 4.48 -10.03 5.37
C THR A 5 4.32 -11.31 4.55
N LEU A 6 5.40 -12.11 4.49
CA LEU A 6 5.46 -13.51 4.02
C LEU A 6 4.52 -14.44 4.81
N ARG A 7 3.53 -13.88 5.53
CA ARG A 7 2.53 -14.59 6.30
C ARG A 7 1.40 -15.25 5.48
N PRO A 8 1.07 -14.91 4.22
CA PRO A 8 0.01 -15.63 3.51
C PRO A 8 0.49 -16.94 2.89
N MET A 9 1.79 -17.08 2.59
CA MET A 9 2.31 -18.27 1.88
C MET A 9 2.19 -19.57 2.67
N ARG A 10 2.47 -19.56 3.98
CA ARG A 10 2.29 -20.78 4.81
C ARG A 10 0.82 -21.06 5.13
N ARG A 11 0.03 -20.03 5.44
CA ARG A 11 -1.38 -20.23 5.83
C ARG A 11 -2.26 -20.70 4.69
N ILE A 12 -2.04 -20.30 3.44
CA ILE A 12 -2.91 -20.73 2.33
C ILE A 12 -2.58 -22.16 1.89
N ALA A 13 -1.29 -22.54 1.89
CA ALA A 13 -0.89 -23.92 1.62
C ALA A 13 -1.35 -24.88 2.73
N GLU A 14 -1.20 -24.50 4.00
CA GLU A 14 -1.70 -25.29 5.15
C GLU A 14 -3.24 -25.39 5.15
N VAL A 15 -3.97 -24.30 4.81
CA VAL A 15 -5.44 -24.34 4.67
C VAL A 15 -5.90 -25.18 3.47
N ALA A 16 -5.09 -25.27 2.40
CA ALA A 16 -5.40 -26.11 1.25
C ALA A 16 -5.11 -27.60 1.49
N THR A 17 -4.13 -27.93 2.34
CA THR A 17 -3.80 -29.33 2.67
C THR A 17 -4.64 -29.93 3.79
N ASP A 18 -5.19 -29.12 4.70
CA ASP A 18 -5.91 -29.60 5.88
C ASP A 18 -7.43 -29.72 5.68
N ILE A 19 -7.95 -29.32 4.52
CA ILE A 19 -9.36 -29.52 4.15
C ILE A 19 -9.42 -30.41 2.93
N GLY A 20 -9.57 -31.72 3.17
CA GLY A 20 -9.79 -32.71 2.13
C GLY A 20 -10.90 -32.27 1.17
N GLY A 21 -10.54 -32.05 -0.10
CA GLY A 21 -11.50 -31.85 -1.19
C GLY A 21 -12.08 -30.43 -1.36
N THR A 22 -11.44 -29.36 -0.86
CA THR A 22 -11.97 -28.00 -1.05
C THR A 22 -11.74 -27.46 -2.46
N ASN A 23 -12.75 -27.59 -3.33
CA ASN A 23 -12.83 -26.94 -4.63
C ASN A 23 -13.05 -25.40 -4.54
N ILE A 24 -12.27 -24.68 -3.73
CA ILE A 24 -12.18 -23.21 -3.84
C ILE A 24 -11.69 -22.93 -5.26
N ASP A 25 -12.34 -22.00 -5.97
CA ASP A 25 -12.00 -21.74 -7.36
C ASP A 25 -10.52 -21.34 -7.48
N PHE A 26 -9.72 -22.25 -8.04
CA PHE A 26 -8.28 -22.09 -8.21
C PHE A 26 -7.97 -20.83 -9.03
N ARG A 27 -8.87 -20.44 -9.96
CA ARG A 27 -8.71 -19.21 -10.75
C ARG A 27 -8.76 -17.95 -9.88
N LEU A 28 -9.60 -17.92 -8.84
CA LEU A 28 -9.67 -16.77 -7.93
C LEU A 28 -8.39 -16.63 -7.11
N LEU A 29 -7.82 -17.76 -6.67
CA LEU A 29 -6.56 -17.77 -5.92
C LEU A 29 -5.38 -17.36 -6.80
N GLU A 30 -5.34 -17.84 -8.04
CA GLU A 30 -4.32 -17.47 -9.03
C GLU A 30 -4.42 -15.99 -9.43
N GLU A 31 -5.64 -15.48 -9.65
CA GLU A 31 -5.88 -14.06 -9.92
C GLU A 31 -5.41 -13.19 -8.75
N ARG A 32 -5.74 -13.57 -7.51
CA ARG A 32 -5.29 -12.86 -6.30
C ARG A 32 -3.76 -12.82 -6.22
N TYR A 33 -3.10 -13.93 -6.55
CA TYR A 33 -1.63 -14.00 -6.58
C TYR A 33 -1.04 -13.03 -7.61
N LYS A 34 -1.54 -13.07 -8.85
CA LYS A 34 -1.10 -12.18 -9.94
C LYS A 34 -1.31 -10.70 -9.60
N LEU A 35 -2.45 -10.36 -8.98
CA LEU A 35 -2.74 -8.99 -8.54
C LEU A 35 -1.77 -8.52 -7.45
N ALA A 36 -1.44 -9.39 -6.48
CA ALA A 36 -0.50 -9.07 -5.40
C ALA A 36 0.96 -8.91 -5.91
N GLU A 37 1.39 -9.76 -6.85
CA GLU A 37 2.70 -9.60 -7.50
C GLU A 37 2.80 -8.26 -8.24
N ARG A 38 1.75 -7.93 -9.02
CA ARG A 38 1.68 -6.67 -9.76
C ARG A 38 1.68 -5.46 -8.82
N GLU A 39 0.98 -5.54 -7.70
CA GLU A 39 0.99 -4.49 -6.67
C GLU A 39 2.42 -4.23 -6.13
N CYS A 40 3.15 -5.26 -5.69
CA CYS A 40 4.51 -5.06 -5.18
C CYS A 40 5.48 -4.60 -6.29
N ALA A 41 5.28 -5.03 -7.54
CA ALA A 41 6.05 -4.51 -8.67
C ALA A 41 5.83 -3.01 -8.88
N LEU A 42 4.57 -2.53 -8.78
CA LEU A 42 4.24 -1.11 -8.86
C LEU A 42 4.81 -0.32 -7.68
N GLU A 43 4.74 -0.85 -6.45
CA GLU A 43 5.38 -0.21 -5.29
C GLU A 43 6.89 -0.02 -5.48
N GLY A 44 7.56 -1.03 -6.05
CA GLY A 44 8.97 -0.93 -6.42
C GLY A 44 9.23 0.20 -7.41
N LYS A 45 8.44 0.29 -8.48
CA LYS A 45 8.55 1.34 -9.51
C LYS A 45 8.29 2.73 -8.94
N LEU A 46 7.25 2.90 -8.13
CA LEU A 46 6.94 4.17 -7.47
C LEU A 46 8.11 4.66 -6.63
N LYS A 47 8.75 3.76 -5.89
CA LYS A 47 9.94 4.10 -5.09
C LYS A 47 11.14 4.46 -5.97
N CYS A 48 11.35 3.78 -7.08
CA CYS A 48 12.41 4.13 -8.03
C CYS A 48 12.21 5.54 -8.60
N ILE A 49 10.96 5.90 -8.94
CA ILE A 49 10.62 7.24 -9.42
C ILE A 49 10.88 8.28 -8.34
N GLU A 50 10.42 8.02 -7.11
CA GLU A 50 10.65 8.92 -5.98
C GLU A 50 12.14 9.18 -5.78
N ASN A 51 12.96 8.12 -5.73
CA ASN A 51 14.42 8.24 -5.65
C ASN A 51 15.01 9.01 -6.84
N GLY A 52 14.52 8.74 -8.06
CA GLY A 52 14.97 9.40 -9.28
C GLY A 52 14.70 10.90 -9.27
N VAL A 53 13.50 11.31 -8.86
CA VAL A 53 13.15 12.74 -8.72
C VAL A 53 14.01 13.37 -7.62
N TYR A 54 14.13 12.78 -6.43
CA TYR A 54 14.99 13.35 -5.38
C TYR A 54 16.45 13.47 -5.79
N ALA A 55 16.97 12.58 -6.64
CA ALA A 55 18.32 12.68 -7.19
C ALA A 55 18.50 13.89 -8.13
N LYS A 56 17.44 14.33 -8.84
CA LYS A 56 17.47 15.54 -9.69
C LYS A 56 17.53 16.84 -8.85
N TYR A 57 17.04 16.78 -7.61
CA TYR A 57 16.93 17.94 -6.72
C TYR A 57 17.79 17.75 -5.47
N PRO A 58 19.13 17.90 -5.54
CA PRO A 58 20.02 17.73 -4.39
C PRO A 58 19.68 18.68 -3.24
N ASP A 59 19.17 19.88 -3.57
CA ASP A 59 18.74 20.89 -2.61
C ASP A 59 17.49 20.49 -1.83
N ALA A 60 16.71 19.50 -2.30
CA ALA A 60 15.49 19.05 -1.62
C ALA A 60 15.79 18.53 -0.21
N HIS A 61 16.93 17.85 -0.02
CA HIS A 61 17.34 17.39 1.30
C HIS A 61 17.60 18.56 2.26
N MET A 62 18.37 19.56 1.80
CA MET A 62 18.66 20.77 2.58
C MET A 62 17.39 21.59 2.84
N ALA A 63 16.49 21.68 1.87
CA ALA A 63 15.21 22.35 2.02
C ALA A 63 14.36 21.72 3.13
N ARG A 64 14.31 20.39 3.23
CA ARG A 64 13.62 19.70 4.34
C ARG A 64 14.21 20.04 5.70
N LEU A 65 15.55 20.08 5.80
CA LEU A 65 16.24 20.46 7.04
C LEU A 65 15.90 21.90 7.44
N VAL A 66 15.99 22.84 6.50
CA VAL A 66 15.63 24.25 6.72
C VAL A 66 14.19 24.41 7.21
N VAL A 67 13.24 23.70 6.59
CA VAL A 67 11.83 23.74 7.02
C VAL A 67 11.64 23.15 8.43
N GLY A 68 12.33 22.05 8.75
CA GLY A 68 12.27 21.40 10.05
C GLY A 68 12.88 22.22 11.18
N ASP A 69 14.02 22.87 10.94
CA ASP A 69 14.77 23.61 11.96
C ASP A 69 14.14 24.97 12.30
N ILE A 70 13.48 25.62 11.34
CA ILE A 70 12.88 26.96 11.52
C ILE A 70 11.68 26.94 12.48
N LEU A 71 11.20 25.76 12.90
CA LEU A 71 10.21 25.63 13.97
C LEU A 71 10.74 26.01 15.37
N ARG A 72 12.05 26.26 15.51
CA ARG A 72 12.71 26.61 16.79
C ARG A 72 12.99 28.10 17.00
N ILE A 73 12.38 28.99 16.21
CA ILE A 73 12.54 30.45 16.42
C ILE A 73 11.84 30.86 17.72
N ASP A 74 12.62 31.28 18.71
CA ASP A 74 12.12 31.81 19.98
C ASP A 74 11.82 33.32 19.92
N LYS A 75 11.27 33.87 21.00
CA LYS A 75 10.94 35.30 21.12
C LYS A 75 12.18 36.20 21.25
N CYS A 76 13.36 35.64 21.52
CA CYS A 76 14.61 36.38 21.72
C CYS A 76 15.39 36.58 20.41
N THR A 77 14.95 35.93 19.33
CA THR A 77 15.56 36.09 17.99
C THR A 77 15.31 37.49 17.43
N THR A 78 16.39 38.17 17.02
CA THR A 78 16.28 39.53 16.45
C THR A 78 15.40 39.57 15.20
N LEU A 79 14.71 40.69 14.97
CA LEU A 79 13.79 40.86 13.83
C LEU A 79 14.47 40.61 12.48
N GLN A 80 15.70 41.08 12.31
CA GLN A 80 16.48 40.86 11.09
C GLN A 80 16.77 39.37 10.87
N ARG A 81 17.21 38.65 11.91
CA ARG A 81 17.47 37.21 11.83
C ARG A 81 16.18 36.45 11.54
N ARG A 82 15.08 36.82 12.19
CA ARG A 82 13.75 36.23 11.95
C ARG A 82 13.30 36.43 10.50
N SER A 83 13.46 37.62 9.93
CA SER A 83 13.14 37.91 8.53
C SER A 83 13.97 37.06 7.55
N THR A 84 15.28 36.93 7.79
CA THR A 84 16.15 36.08 6.96
C THR A 84 15.72 34.61 7.01
N LEU A 85 15.48 34.08 8.21
CA LEU A 85 15.03 32.69 8.39
C LEU A 85 13.69 32.44 7.68
N MET A 86 12.70 33.34 7.81
CA MET A 86 11.43 33.20 7.10
C MET A 86 11.61 33.15 5.58
N ARG A 87 12.47 34.01 5.01
CA ARG A 87 12.78 33.99 3.57
C ARG A 87 13.48 32.69 3.14
N MET A 88 14.36 32.14 3.97
CA MET A 88 14.98 30.84 3.72
C MET A 88 13.94 29.70 3.73
N LYS A 89 13.01 29.73 4.69
CA LYS A 89 11.89 28.77 4.75
C LYS A 89 11.03 28.85 3.50
N GLU A 90 10.64 30.04 3.06
CA GLU A 90 9.83 30.22 1.85
C GLU A 90 10.52 29.66 0.60
N ARG A 91 11.83 29.90 0.45
CA ARG A 91 12.61 29.33 -0.66
C ARG A 91 12.67 27.81 -0.57
N ALA A 92 12.91 27.26 0.62
CA ALA A 92 12.94 25.82 0.85
C ALA A 92 11.58 25.17 0.52
N LEU A 93 10.47 25.79 0.93
CA LEU A 93 9.12 25.32 0.59
C LEU A 93 8.90 25.29 -0.92
N LYS A 94 9.32 26.33 -1.66
CA LYS A 94 9.20 26.33 -3.12
C LYS A 94 9.95 25.17 -3.79
N VAL A 95 11.14 24.84 -3.30
CA VAL A 95 11.89 23.68 -3.81
C VAL A 95 11.13 22.39 -3.54
N LEU A 96 10.60 22.21 -2.33
CA LEU A 96 9.82 21.02 -1.98
C LEU A 96 8.52 20.93 -2.80
N ASP A 97 7.82 22.03 -3.00
CA ASP A 97 6.60 22.07 -3.81
C ASP A 97 6.86 21.63 -5.26
N ILE A 98 7.98 22.03 -5.85
CA ILE A 98 8.36 21.61 -7.22
C ILE A 98 8.61 20.10 -7.24
N VAL A 99 9.41 19.60 -6.29
CA VAL A 99 9.74 18.17 -6.18
C VAL A 99 8.49 17.33 -5.98
N ASP A 100 7.62 17.72 -5.05
CA ASP A 100 6.41 16.98 -4.73
C ASP A 100 5.43 16.96 -5.91
N ARG A 101 5.32 18.05 -6.67
CA ARG A 101 4.53 18.08 -7.90
C ARG A 101 5.08 17.14 -8.96
N GLU A 102 6.40 17.11 -9.17
CA GLU A 102 7.02 16.19 -10.14
C GLU A 102 6.83 14.74 -9.71
N VAL A 103 7.05 14.40 -8.43
CA VAL A 103 6.78 13.05 -7.91
C VAL A 103 5.32 12.67 -8.14
N VAL A 104 4.37 13.57 -7.85
CA VAL A 104 2.94 13.29 -8.06
C VAL A 104 2.61 13.07 -9.53
N ALA A 105 3.14 13.91 -10.42
CA ALA A 105 2.91 13.80 -11.86
C ALA A 105 3.45 12.46 -12.41
N GLU A 106 4.71 12.13 -12.11
CA GLU A 106 5.37 10.91 -12.57
C GLU A 106 4.73 9.64 -11.98
N GLN A 107 4.20 9.72 -10.75
CA GLN A 107 3.55 8.59 -10.08
C GLN A 107 2.06 8.44 -10.41
N PHE A 108 1.45 9.39 -11.14
CA PHE A 108 -0.01 9.49 -11.26
C PHE A 108 -0.65 8.23 -11.85
N GLU A 109 -0.19 7.79 -13.03
CA GLU A 109 -0.75 6.62 -13.72
C GLU A 109 -0.58 5.33 -12.91
N MET A 110 0.60 5.13 -12.31
CA MET A 110 0.87 3.97 -11.46
C MET A 110 0.04 3.96 -10.18
N LYS A 111 -0.24 5.12 -9.58
CA LYS A 111 -1.15 5.21 -8.43
C LYS A 111 -2.59 4.89 -8.82
N LEU A 112 -3.02 5.30 -10.01
CA LEU A 112 -4.33 4.95 -10.55
C LEU A 112 -4.43 3.43 -10.79
N GLU A 113 -3.39 2.84 -11.38
CA GLU A 113 -3.31 1.39 -11.59
C GLU A 113 -3.32 0.61 -10.25
N MET A 114 -2.54 1.05 -9.26
CA MET A 114 -2.57 0.46 -7.92
C MET A 114 -3.96 0.53 -7.28
N TYR A 115 -4.68 1.63 -7.48
CA TYR A 115 -6.03 1.79 -6.96
C TYR A 115 -7.00 0.77 -7.58
N GLU A 116 -6.92 0.54 -8.89
CA GLU A 116 -7.75 -0.47 -9.58
C GLU A 116 -7.37 -1.90 -9.17
N ILE A 117 -6.09 -2.19 -8.97
CA ILE A 117 -5.63 -3.49 -8.42
C ILE A 117 -6.22 -3.71 -7.03
N LYS A 118 -6.18 -2.70 -6.16
CA LYS A 118 -6.74 -2.79 -4.80
C LYS A 118 -8.24 -3.03 -4.80
N LYS A 119 -9.00 -2.37 -5.68
CA LYS A 119 -10.43 -2.68 -5.87
C LYS A 119 -10.64 -4.14 -6.26
N SER A 120 -9.87 -4.61 -7.23
CA SER A 120 -9.97 -5.98 -7.75
C SER A 120 -9.65 -7.01 -6.67
N LEU A 121 -8.63 -6.77 -5.85
CA LEU A 121 -8.30 -7.59 -4.68
C LEU A 121 -9.45 -7.66 -3.68
N ILE A 122 -10.09 -6.53 -3.37
CA ILE A 122 -11.25 -6.50 -2.44
C ILE A 122 -12.41 -7.35 -2.98
N VAL A 123 -12.73 -7.22 -4.27
CA VAL A 123 -13.79 -8.01 -4.91
C VAL A 123 -13.45 -9.50 -4.91
N ASN A 124 -12.21 -9.86 -5.25
CA ASN A 124 -11.76 -11.24 -5.25
C ASN A 124 -11.81 -11.85 -3.82
N GLU A 125 -11.35 -11.11 -2.81
CA GLU A 125 -11.44 -11.52 -1.41
C GLU A 125 -12.89 -11.66 -0.91
N ALA A 126 -13.81 -10.84 -1.39
CA ALA A 126 -15.23 -10.99 -1.07
C ALA A 126 -15.80 -12.29 -1.67
N LYS A 127 -15.47 -12.61 -2.93
CA LYS A 127 -15.89 -13.85 -3.59
C LYS A 127 -15.35 -15.09 -2.88
N ILE A 128 -14.06 -15.10 -2.52
CA ILE A 128 -13.46 -16.19 -1.76
C ILE A 128 -14.17 -16.37 -0.42
N ARG A 129 -14.39 -15.28 0.32
CA ARG A 129 -15.12 -15.31 1.61
C ARG A 129 -16.54 -15.86 1.46
N GLU A 130 -17.24 -15.48 0.40
CA GLU A 130 -18.59 -15.97 0.13
C GLU A 130 -18.61 -17.48 -0.18
N GLN A 131 -17.66 -17.97 -1.00
CA GLN A 131 -17.52 -19.40 -1.27
C GLN A 131 -17.24 -20.19 0.01
N VAL A 132 -16.35 -19.68 0.87
CA VAL A 132 -16.06 -20.29 2.17
C VAL A 132 -17.29 -20.30 3.07
N ARG A 133 -18.07 -19.21 3.10
CA ARG A 133 -19.28 -19.10 3.92
C ARG A 133 -20.37 -20.07 3.45
N LYS A 134 -20.65 -20.12 2.14
CA LYS A 134 -21.66 -21.02 1.55
C LYS A 134 -21.35 -22.48 1.90
N ARG A 135 -20.08 -22.88 1.87
CA ARG A 135 -19.63 -24.23 2.24
C ARG A 135 -19.86 -24.56 3.71
N ARG A 136 -19.47 -23.67 4.62
CA ARG A 136 -19.72 -23.88 6.05
C ARG A 136 -21.22 -24.09 6.34
N SER A 137 -22.08 -23.40 5.61
CA SER A 137 -23.53 -23.58 5.71
C SER A 137 -24.02 -24.92 5.16
N THR A 138 -23.46 -25.43 4.05
CA THR A 138 -23.84 -26.74 3.47
C THR A 138 -23.33 -27.91 4.31
N ASP A 139 -22.11 -27.83 4.84
CA ASP A 139 -21.53 -28.87 5.70
C ASP A 139 -22.35 -29.03 7.00
N THR A 140 -22.95 -27.93 7.49
CA THR A 140 -23.83 -27.94 8.67
C THR A 140 -25.21 -28.56 8.36
N GLN A 141 -25.70 -28.43 7.12
CA GLN A 141 -26.99 -29.02 6.71
C GLN A 141 -26.91 -30.52 6.44
N GLU A 142 -25.79 -31.06 5.93
CA GLU A 142 -25.64 -32.51 5.69
C GLU A 142 -25.52 -33.36 6.96
N ILE A 143 -25.18 -32.75 8.10
CA ILE A 143 -25.10 -33.45 9.40
C ILE A 143 -26.49 -33.66 10.02
N SER A 144 -27.47 -32.81 9.69
CA SER A 144 -28.80 -32.80 10.32
C SER A 144 -29.77 -33.94 9.90
N PRO A 145 -29.83 -34.42 8.65
CA PRO A 145 -30.80 -35.48 8.28
C PRO A 145 -30.38 -36.89 8.70
N LYS A 146 -29.15 -37.12 9.16
CA LYS A 146 -28.68 -38.46 9.56
C LYS A 146 -28.99 -38.84 11.01
N LEU A 147 -29.46 -37.90 11.84
CA LEU A 147 -29.85 -38.14 13.23
C LEU A 147 -31.37 -38.30 13.45
N ALA A 148 -32.19 -38.18 12.41
CA ALA A 148 -33.65 -38.32 12.49
C ALA A 148 -34.17 -39.71 12.09
N ARG A 149 -33.30 -40.70 11.90
CA ARG A 149 -33.68 -42.11 11.67
C ARG A 149 -33.03 -43.01 12.72
N LYS A 150 -33.61 -43.04 13.92
CA LYS A 150 -33.57 -44.17 14.85
C LYS A 150 -34.91 -44.27 15.56
#